data_AF-K1UJC9-F1
#
_entry.id   AF-K1UJC9-F1
#
_cell.length_a   1.000
_cell.length_b   1.000
_cell.length_c   1.000
_cell.angle_alpha   90.00
_cell.angle_beta   90.00
_cell.angle_gamma   90.00
#
_symmetry.space_group_name_H-M   'P 1'
#
loop_
_entity.id
_entity.type
_entity.pdbx_description
1 polymer ?
#
loop_
_entity_poly.entity_id
_entity_poly.type
_entity_poly.pdbx_seq_one_letter_code
_entity_poly.pdbx_strand_id
1 'polypeptide(L)'
;AAMKELASSDFKSAFLGGQNHIALFVETAPKIDMSKISVYDQGLNETFQDKFKEYFDGTVDKDTALKNFYEAAIVKYPELKKPANA
;
A
#
# COMPACT_ATOMS: atom_id res chain seq x y z
N ALA A 1 10.50 -15.10 -17.12
CA ALA A 1 10.16 -15.58 -18.47
C ALA A 1 8.68 -15.96 -18.54
N ALA A 2 8.23 -16.95 -17.76
CA ALA A 2 6.86 -17.45 -17.74
C ALA A 2 5.74 -16.37 -17.68
N MET A 3 5.83 -15.38 -16.77
CA MET A 3 4.78 -14.34 -16.66
C MET A 3 4.71 -13.44 -17.90
N LYS A 4 5.85 -13.13 -18.54
CA LYS A 4 5.87 -12.30 -19.77
C LYS A 4 5.30 -13.07 -20.97
N GLU A 5 5.56 -14.37 -21.04
CA GLU A 5 4.99 -15.25 -22.07
C GLU A 5 3.48 -15.39 -21.91
N LEU A 6 3.02 -15.59 -20.68
CA LEU A 6 1.59 -15.72 -20.34
C LEU A 6 0.83 -14.38 -20.49
N ALA A 7 1.49 -13.26 -20.24
CA ALA A 7 0.95 -11.93 -20.52
C ALA A 7 0.67 -11.71 -22.02
N SER A 8 1.52 -12.26 -22.88
CA SER A 8 1.40 -12.12 -24.35
C SER A 8 0.55 -13.22 -25.01
N SER A 9 0.04 -14.18 -24.24
CA SER A 9 -0.79 -15.27 -24.76
C SER A 9 -2.27 -14.88 -24.85
N ASP A 10 -3.10 -15.82 -25.29
CA ASP A 10 -4.56 -15.75 -25.29
C ASP A 10 -5.18 -16.02 -23.91
N PHE A 11 -4.39 -15.95 -22.83
CA PHE A 11 -4.88 -16.14 -21.47
C PHE A 11 -6.05 -15.21 -21.16
N LYS A 12 -7.13 -15.79 -20.61
CA LYS A 12 -8.34 -15.08 -20.22
C LYS A 12 -8.84 -15.60 -18.88
N SER A 13 -8.99 -14.70 -17.91
CA SER A 13 -9.58 -15.04 -16.62
C SER A 13 -11.10 -15.07 -16.72
N ALA A 14 -11.71 -16.26 -16.64
CA ALA A 14 -13.17 -16.41 -16.63
C ALA A 14 -13.82 -15.66 -15.45
N PHE A 15 -13.16 -15.69 -14.28
CA PHE A 15 -13.60 -14.96 -13.09
C PHE A 15 -13.68 -13.45 -13.32
N LEU A 16 -12.75 -12.89 -14.09
CA LEU A 16 -12.71 -11.45 -14.44
C LEU A 16 -13.38 -11.15 -15.79
N GLY A 17 -14.33 -11.99 -16.23
CA GLY A 17 -15.07 -11.74 -17.47
C GLY A 17 -14.23 -11.83 -18.74
N GLY A 18 -13.18 -12.64 -18.74
CA GLY A 18 -12.30 -12.87 -19.89
C GLY A 18 -11.09 -11.94 -19.98
N GLN A 19 -10.80 -11.14 -18.95
CA GLN A 19 -9.64 -10.24 -18.94
C GLN A 19 -8.30 -10.97 -18.77
N ASN A 20 -7.25 -10.45 -19.42
CA ASN A 20 -5.86 -10.85 -19.20
C ASN A 20 -5.20 -9.92 -18.17
N HIS A 21 -5.44 -10.16 -16.88
CA HIS A 21 -4.83 -9.40 -15.78
C HIS A 21 -3.32 -9.64 -15.64
N ILE A 22 -2.77 -10.68 -16.26
CA ILE A 22 -1.34 -10.99 -16.21
C ILE A 22 -0.55 -9.97 -17.04
N ALA A 23 -1.10 -9.53 -18.18
CA ALA A 23 -0.54 -8.43 -18.96
C ALA A 23 -0.40 -7.15 -18.11
N LEU A 24 -1.44 -6.81 -17.34
CA LEU A 24 -1.40 -5.69 -16.41
C LEU A 24 -0.28 -5.86 -15.37
N PHE A 25 -0.22 -7.02 -14.70
CA PHE A 25 0.81 -7.25 -13.67
C PHE A 25 2.24 -7.21 -14.21
N VAL A 26 2.46 -7.72 -15.42
CA VAL A 26 3.78 -7.65 -16.08
C VAL A 26 4.17 -6.22 -16.39
N GLU A 27 3.21 -5.36 -16.78
CA GLU A 27 3.46 -3.95 -17.05
C GLU A 27 3.71 -3.15 -15.75
N THR A 28 2.99 -3.45 -14.67
CA THR A 28 3.04 -2.67 -13.43
C THR A 28 4.14 -3.13 -12.46
N ALA A 29 4.49 -4.41 -12.43
CA ALA A 29 5.49 -4.92 -11.49
C ALA A 29 6.86 -4.19 -11.56
N PRO A 30 7.40 -3.83 -12.75
CA PRO A 30 8.64 -3.06 -12.84
C PRO A 30 8.53 -1.62 -12.33
N LYS A 31 7.32 -1.08 -12.17
CA LYS A 31 7.08 0.28 -11.67
C LYS A 31 7.09 0.34 -10.13
N ILE A 32 7.23 -0.79 -9.44
CA ILE A 32 7.29 -0.84 -7.97
C ILE A 32 8.66 -0.31 -7.52
N ASP A 33 8.64 0.82 -6.80
CA ASP A 33 9.85 1.38 -6.18
C ASP A 33 10.16 0.68 -4.85
N MET A 34 11.06 -0.30 -4.89
CA MET A 34 11.51 -1.01 -3.70
C MET A 34 12.54 -0.23 -2.87
N SER A 35 13.02 0.94 -3.31
CA SER A 35 14.01 1.72 -2.56
C SER A 35 13.46 2.33 -1.27
N LYS A 36 12.14 2.29 -1.09
CA LYS A 36 11.42 2.87 0.05
C LYS A 36 11.13 1.88 1.17
N ILE A 37 11.46 0.61 0.98
CA ILE A 37 11.29 -0.38 2.04
C ILE A 37 12.23 -0.08 3.21
N SER A 38 11.78 -0.34 4.42
CA SER A 38 12.52 -0.05 5.64
C SER A 38 12.22 -1.04 6.76
N VAL A 39 13.07 -1.03 7.79
CA VAL A 39 12.84 -1.82 9.02
C VAL A 39 11.57 -1.40 9.77
N TYR A 40 10.99 -0.24 9.44
CA TYR A 40 9.82 0.33 10.09
C TYR A 40 8.50 -0.09 9.42
N ASP A 41 8.54 -0.69 8.23
CA ASP A 41 7.37 -0.89 7.37
C ASP A 41 6.25 -1.64 8.08
N GLN A 42 6.58 -2.77 8.73
CA GLN A 42 5.59 -3.55 9.47
C GLN A 42 4.93 -2.72 10.56
N GLY A 43 5.75 -2.06 11.40
CA GLY A 43 5.24 -1.33 12.54
C GLY A 43 4.45 -0.08 12.16
N LEU A 44 4.85 0.62 11.09
CA LEU A 44 4.10 1.74 10.54
C LEU A 44 2.81 1.29 9.87
N ASN A 45 2.81 0.17 9.15
CA ASN A 45 1.61 -0.38 8.52
C ASN A 45 0.55 -0.80 9.56
N GLU A 46 0.97 -1.49 10.63
CA GLU A 46 0.08 -1.85 11.74
C GLU A 46 -0.48 -0.60 12.45
N THR A 47 0.37 0.41 12.68
CA THR A 47 -0.05 1.68 13.30
C THR A 47 -1.03 2.43 12.41
N PHE A 48 -0.80 2.44 11.09
CA PHE A 48 -1.71 3.05 10.12
C PHE A 48 -3.06 2.35 10.13
N GLN A 49 -3.09 1.02 10.09
CA GLN A 49 -4.33 0.24 10.12
C GLN A 49 -5.15 0.51 11.39
N ASP A 50 -4.50 0.56 12.56
CA ASP A 50 -5.15 0.87 13.83
C ASP A 50 -5.78 2.28 13.82
N LYS A 51 -5.04 3.31 13.40
CA LYS A 51 -5.54 4.70 13.44
C LYS A 51 -6.52 5.03 12.32
N PHE A 52 -6.36 4.46 11.13
CA PHE A 52 -7.31 4.67 10.03
C PHE A 52 -8.59 3.86 10.18
N LYS A 53 -8.62 2.84 11.05
CA LYS A 53 -9.87 2.16 11.39
C LYS A 53 -10.93 3.15 11.88
N GLU A 54 -10.56 4.11 12.72
CA GLU A 54 -11.48 5.13 13.23
C GLU A 54 -12.11 5.99 12.12
N TYR A 55 -11.34 6.29 11.05
CA TYR A 55 -11.86 6.99 9.88
C TYR A 55 -12.83 6.12 9.07
N PHE A 56 -12.47 4.85 8.82
CA PHE A 56 -13.32 3.93 8.07
C PHE A 56 -14.61 3.57 8.83
N ASP A 57 -14.56 3.54 10.16
CA ASP A 57 -15.73 3.35 11.02
C ASP A 57 -16.57 4.64 11.17
N GLY A 58 -16.08 5.79 10.69
CA GLY A 58 -16.79 7.08 10.69
C GLY A 58 -16.73 7.85 12.02
N THR A 59 -15.84 7.45 12.94
CA THR A 59 -15.67 8.09 14.25
C THR A 59 -14.91 9.41 14.17
N VAL A 60 -13.94 9.50 13.25
CA VAL A 60 -13.13 10.71 13.00
C VAL A 60 -13.01 10.98 11.50
N ASP A 61 -12.67 12.21 11.13
CA ASP A 61 -12.32 12.53 9.75
C ASP A 61 -10.92 12.00 9.36
N LYS A 62 -10.65 12.02 8.06
CA LYS A 62 -9.39 11.50 7.50
C LYS A 62 -8.16 12.23 8.05
N ASP A 63 -8.26 13.54 8.22
CA ASP A 63 -7.13 14.37 8.66
C ASP A 63 -6.78 14.10 10.13
N THR A 64 -7.80 13.89 10.95
CA THR A 64 -7.66 13.46 12.35
C THR A 64 -7.04 12.07 12.45
N ALA A 65 -7.50 11.10 11.66
CA ALA A 65 -6.88 9.77 11.62
C ALA A 65 -5.41 9.82 11.17
N LEU A 66 -5.10 10.65 10.17
CA LEU A 66 -3.74 10.84 9.68
C LEU A 66 -2.83 11.47 10.74
N LYS A 67 -3.32 12.50 11.45
CA LYS A 67 -2.62 13.10 12.60
C LYS A 67 -2.34 12.05 13.68
N ASN A 68 -3.35 11.28 14.08
CA ASN A 68 -3.21 10.23 15.09
C ASN A 68 -2.18 9.17 14.68
N PHE A 69 -2.14 8.80 13.40
CA PHE A 69 -1.12 7.90 12.85
C PHE A 69 0.28 8.48 13.03
N TYR A 70 0.53 9.73 12.61
CA TYR A 70 1.86 10.31 12.72
C TYR A 70 2.31 10.51 14.17
N GLU A 71 1.41 10.92 15.06
CA GLU A 71 1.72 11.03 16.49
C GLU A 71 2.11 9.66 17.07
N ALA A 72 1.33 8.62 16.80
CA ALA A 72 1.63 7.26 17.26
C ALA A 72 2.92 6.70 16.63
N ALA A 73 3.17 6.97 15.35
CA ALA A 73 4.38 6.54 14.65
C ALA A 73 5.65 7.15 15.26
N ILE A 74 5.62 8.45 15.61
CA ILE A 74 6.76 9.13 16.23
C ILE A 74 6.96 8.68 17.68
N VAL A 75 5.88 8.38 18.42
CA VAL A 75 6.01 7.77 19.76
C VAL A 75 6.68 6.39 19.68
N LYS A 76 6.31 5.58 18.68
CA LYS A 76 6.86 4.24 18.46
C LYS A 76 8.30 4.28 17.94
N TYR A 77 8.61 5.24 17.06
CA TYR A 77 9.91 5.43 16.42
C TYR A 77 10.37 6.89 16.50
N PRO A 78 10.92 7.32 17.65
CA PRO A 78 11.26 8.73 17.91
C PRO A 78 12.32 9.34 16.99
N GLU A 79 13.12 8.50 16.32
CA GLU A 79 14.14 8.91 15.37
C GLU A 79 13.59 9.29 14.00
N LEU A 80 12.35 8.89 13.69
CA LEU A 80 11.69 9.24 12.45
C LEU A 80 11.19 10.69 12.51
N LYS A 81 10.92 11.27 11.34
CA LYS A 81 10.41 12.65 11.21
C LYS A 81 9.11 12.63 10.43
N LYS A 82 8.12 13.36 10.94
CA LYS A 82 6.89 13.62 10.21
C LYS A 82 7.22 14.38 8.90
N PRO A 83 6.64 14.02 7.76
CA PRO A 83 6.73 14.83 6.54
C PRO A 83 6.19 16.24 6.78
N ALA A 84 6.74 17.24 6.09
CA ALA A 84 6.30 18.64 6.24
C ALA A 84 4.88 18.89 5.68
N ASN A 85 4.42 18.01 4.78
CA ASN A 85 3.15 18.07 4.07
C ASN A 85 2.11 17.06 4.58
N ALA A 86 2.34 16.51 5.78
CA ALA A 86 1.49 15.54 6.46
C ALA A 86 0.49 16.21 7.41
#